data_AF-A0A5B8EFH0-F1
#
_entry.id   AF-A0A5B8EFH0-F1
#
_cell.length_a   1.000
_cell.length_b   1.000
_cell.length_c   1.000
_cell.angle_alpha   90.00
_cell.angle_beta   90.00
_cell.angle_gamma   90.00
#
_symmetry.space_group_name_H-M   'P 1'
#
loop_
_entity.id
_entity.type
_entity.pdbx_description
1 polymer ?
#
loop_
_entity_poly.entity_id
_entity_poly.type
_entity_poly.pdbx_seq_one_letter_code
_entity_poly.pdbx_strand_id
1 'polypeptide(L)'
;MKSNRIYTAYVAWKTGGKRRPVLVVEDNDNSVTVLKITTKYQSKSSKIKKYYYPIIDWQKSGLKEKSYIDTIKKVNLLKSDVSFHYVGRLSSQDKNGLRKFIDELG
;
A
#
# COMPACT_ATOMS: atom_id res chain seq x y z
N MET A 1 -6.59 9.08 -9.32
CA MET A 1 -6.66 8.68 -7.89
C MET A 1 -5.87 9.65 -7.01
N LYS A 2 -6.35 10.00 -5.80
CA LYS A 2 -5.60 10.91 -4.89
C LYS A 2 -4.56 10.16 -4.06
N SER A 3 -3.41 10.80 -3.79
CA SER A 3 -2.37 10.27 -2.89
C SER A 3 -2.91 10.04 -1.47
N ASN A 4 -2.25 9.15 -0.72
CA ASN A 4 -2.64 8.73 0.64
C ASN A 4 -3.99 8.01 0.74
N ARG A 5 -4.60 7.63 -0.39
CA ARG A 5 -5.79 6.78 -0.43
C ARG A 5 -5.40 5.32 -0.61
N ILE A 6 -6.18 4.44 0.01
CA ILE A 6 -6.04 3.01 -0.09
C ILE A 6 -7.08 2.49 -1.08
N TYR A 7 -6.62 1.67 -2.02
CA TYR A 7 -7.47 0.93 -2.94
C TYR A 7 -7.10 -0.55 -2.89
N THR A 8 -7.99 -1.43 -3.34
CA THR A 8 -7.56 -2.75 -3.80
C THR A 8 -7.24 -2.71 -5.29
N ALA A 9 -6.10 -3.28 -5.67
CA ALA A 9 -5.72 -3.52 -7.06
C ALA A 9 -5.88 -5.02 -7.36
N TYR A 10 -6.57 -5.36 -8.45
CA TYR A 10 -6.61 -6.73 -8.95
C TYR A 10 -5.39 -6.99 -9.84
N VAL A 11 -4.55 -7.94 -9.46
CA VAL A 11 -3.41 -8.39 -10.26
C VAL A 11 -3.71 -9.78 -10.78
N ALA A 12 -3.83 -9.89 -12.10
CA ALA A 12 -4.09 -11.15 -12.80
C ALA A 12 -2.81 -11.96 -13.05
N TRP A 13 -2.95 -13.28 -13.16
CA TRP A 13 -1.95 -14.23 -13.65
C TRP A 13 -2.63 -15.29 -14.53
N LYS A 14 -1.86 -16.17 -15.18
CA LYS A 14 -2.35 -17.10 -16.23
C LYS A 14 -3.63 -17.87 -15.89
N THR A 15 -3.84 -18.22 -14.62
CA THR A 15 -4.99 -19.00 -14.14
C THR A 15 -5.71 -18.33 -12.96
N GLY A 16 -5.83 -17.00 -12.95
CA GLY A 16 -6.63 -16.28 -11.96
C GLY A 16 -6.08 -14.93 -11.58
N GLY A 17 -6.27 -14.52 -10.33
CA GLY A 17 -5.72 -13.28 -9.83
C GLY A 17 -6.08 -13.02 -8.38
N LYS A 18 -5.52 -11.95 -7.82
CA LYS A 18 -5.79 -11.57 -6.44
C LYS A 18 -5.91 -10.07 -6.27
N ARG A 19 -6.93 -9.67 -5.50
CA ARG A 19 -7.06 -8.30 -5.00
C ARG A 19 -6.14 -8.07 -3.82
N ARG A 20 -5.33 -7.02 -3.88
CA ARG A 20 -4.42 -6.62 -2.81
C ARG A 20 -4.63 -5.15 -2.46
N PRO A 21 -4.68 -4.78 -1.17
CA PRO A 21 -4.68 -3.38 -0.78
C PRO A 21 -3.34 -2.73 -1.17
N VAL A 22 -3.42 -1.49 -1.65
CA VAL A 22 -2.30 -0.67 -2.08
C VAL A 22 -2.53 0.78 -1.66
N LEU A 23 -1.45 1.49 -1.31
CA LEU A 23 -1.47 2.92 -1.04
C LEU A 23 -1.08 3.67 -2.30
N VAL A 24 -1.90 4.62 -2.74
CA VAL A 24 -1.56 5.52 -3.85
C VAL A 24 -0.53 6.54 -3.36
N VAL A 25 0.61 6.57 -4.05
CA VAL A 25 1.67 7.57 -3.85
C VAL A 25 1.51 8.71 -4.86
N GLU A 26 1.32 8.34 -6.11
CA GLU A 26 1.24 9.26 -7.24
C GLU A 26 0.27 8.70 -8.29
N ASP A 27 -0.38 9.61 -9.02
CA ASP A 27 -1.34 9.30 -10.06
C ASP A 27 -1.03 10.14 -11.28
N ASN A 28 -0.66 9.46 -12.37
CA ASN A 28 -0.38 10.05 -13.67
C ASN A 28 -1.51 9.67 -14.64
N ASP A 29 -1.54 10.22 -15.85
CA ASP A 29 -2.65 9.99 -16.79
C ASP A 29 -2.94 8.50 -17.02
N ASN A 30 -1.92 7.73 -17.38
CA ASN A 30 -2.06 6.32 -17.77
C ASN A 30 -1.72 5.31 -16.66
N SER A 31 -1.11 5.77 -15.56
CA SER A 31 -0.53 4.88 -14.57
C SER A 31 -0.61 5.42 -13.15
N VAL A 32 -0.53 4.52 -12.18
CA VAL A 32 -0.62 4.84 -10.75
C VAL A 32 0.56 4.21 -10.04
N THR A 33 1.35 5.02 -9.36
CA THR A 33 2.44 4.55 -8.52
C THR A 33 1.90 4.25 -7.13
N VAL A 34 2.13 3.03 -6.66
CA VAL A 34 1.61 2.53 -5.38
C VAL A 34 2.68 1.89 -4.49
N LEU A 35 2.44 1.90 -3.19
CA LEU A 35 3.11 1.00 -2.23
C LEU A 35 2.18 -0.16 -1.89
N LYS A 36 2.75 -1.36 -1.73
CA LYS A 36 1.97 -2.56 -1.38
C LYS A 36 1.58 -2.52 0.09
N ILE A 37 0.38 -3.00 0.40
CA ILE A 37 -0.05 -3.23 1.78
C ILE A 37 -0.15 -4.74 2.02
N THR A 38 0.40 -5.20 3.14
CA THR A 38 0.44 -6.63 3.48
C THR A 38 0.05 -6.87 4.93
N THR A 39 -0.62 -7.99 5.16
CA THR A 39 -0.92 -8.52 6.51
C THR A 39 0.12 -9.56 6.93
N LYS A 40 1.01 -9.96 6.01
CA LYS A 40 2.06 -10.97 6.20
C LYS A 40 3.38 -10.39 6.71
N TYR A 41 3.33 -9.36 7.56
CA TYR A 41 4.53 -8.79 8.18
C TYR A 41 5.25 -9.79 9.07
N GLN A 42 4.52 -10.56 9.87
CA GLN A 42 5.13 -11.48 10.84
C GLN A 42 6.00 -12.55 10.20
N SER A 43 5.63 -13.00 8.99
CA SER A 43 6.37 -14.00 8.23
C SER A 43 7.57 -13.44 7.45
N LYS A 44 7.89 -12.15 7.57
CA LYS A 44 9.04 -11.53 6.90
C LYS A 44 10.31 -11.72 7.73
N SER A 45 11.47 -11.78 7.08
CA SER A 45 12.76 -11.84 7.79
C SER A 45 13.04 -10.53 8.53
N SER A 46 13.76 -10.61 9.65
CA SER A 46 14.14 -9.43 10.44
C SER A 46 14.87 -8.38 9.61
N LYS A 47 15.70 -8.81 8.65
CA LYS A 47 16.43 -7.94 7.72
C LYS A 47 15.51 -7.02 6.91
N ILE A 48 14.34 -7.51 6.49
CA ILE A 48 13.41 -6.73 5.66
C ILE A 48 12.29 -6.07 6.48
N LYS A 49 11.97 -6.57 7.68
CA LYS A 49 10.90 -6.01 8.54
C LYS A 49 11.08 -4.52 8.81
N LYS A 50 12.33 -4.03 8.89
CA LYS A 50 12.64 -2.60 9.07
C LYS A 50 12.13 -1.68 7.94
N TYR A 51 11.73 -2.22 6.79
CA TYR A 51 11.15 -1.46 5.66
C TYR A 51 9.62 -1.59 5.58
N TYR A 52 8.96 -2.01 6.67
CA TYR A 52 7.52 -2.16 6.71
C TYR A 52 6.93 -1.24 7.76
N TYR A 53 6.27 -0.18 7.32
CA TYR A 53 5.60 0.74 8.21
C TYR A 53 4.29 0.12 8.74
N PRO A 54 4.08 -0.01 10.07
CA PRO A 54 2.80 -0.46 10.61
C PRO A 54 1.73 0.62 10.45
N ILE A 55 0.59 0.26 9.85
CA ILE A 55 -0.57 1.16 9.80
C ILE A 55 -1.25 1.10 11.17
N ILE A 56 -1.17 2.20 11.93
CA ILE A 56 -1.68 2.27 13.30
C ILE A 56 -3.21 2.34 13.30
N ASP A 57 -3.80 3.24 12.51
CA ASP A 57 -5.25 3.42 12.40
C ASP A 57 -5.83 2.59 11.23
N TRP A 58 -5.43 1.32 11.12
CA TRP A 58 -5.84 0.46 10.01
C TRP A 58 -7.37 0.30 9.90
N GLN A 59 -8.09 0.22 11.02
CA GLN A 59 -9.56 0.16 11.05
C GLN A 59 -10.20 1.42 10.46
N LYS A 60 -9.75 2.60 10.89
CA LYS A 60 -10.24 3.89 10.37
C LYS A 60 -9.90 4.08 8.89
N SER A 61 -8.84 3.40 8.43
CA SER A 61 -8.42 3.39 7.03
C SER A 61 -9.20 2.40 6.15
N GLY A 62 -10.17 1.67 6.71
CA GLY A 62 -11.02 0.71 5.99
C GLY A 62 -10.41 -0.68 5.81
N LEU A 63 -9.27 -0.97 6.44
CA LEU A 63 -8.65 -2.28 6.39
C LEU A 63 -9.31 -3.23 7.39
N LYS A 64 -9.35 -4.52 7.06
CA LYS A 64 -10.04 -5.55 7.88
C LYS A 64 -9.19 -6.13 9.00
N GLU A 65 -7.87 -5.98 8.91
CA GLU A 65 -6.92 -6.51 9.88
C GLU A 65 -5.64 -5.66 9.89
N LYS A 66 -4.81 -5.86 10.93
CA LYS A 66 -3.52 -5.17 11.08
C LYS A 66 -2.65 -5.37 9.84
N SER A 67 -2.23 -4.25 9.26
CA SER A 67 -1.58 -4.21 7.96
C SER A 67 -0.36 -3.31 7.99
N TYR A 68 0.54 -3.54 7.04
CA TYR A 68 1.84 -2.87 6.96
C TYR A 68 2.09 -2.41 5.53
N ILE A 69 2.64 -1.21 5.37
CA ILE A 69 3.05 -0.65 4.09
C ILE A 69 4.47 -1.11 3.80
N ASP A 70 4.65 -1.81 2.68
CA ASP A 70 5.97 -2.20 2.17
C ASP A 70 6.61 -0.98 1.51
N THR A 71 7.65 -0.42 2.13
CA THR A 71 8.37 0.76 1.63
C THR A 71 9.60 0.40 0.79
N ILE A 72 9.89 -0.88 0.55
CA ILE A 72 11.08 -1.32 -0.18
C ILE A 72 11.02 -0.88 -1.65
N LYS A 73 9.85 -1.06 -2.30
CA LYS A 73 9.67 -0.72 -3.71
C LYS A 73 8.30 -0.12 -3.97
N LYS A 74 8.30 0.99 -4.69
CA LYS A 74 7.12 1.50 -5.41
C LYS A 74 6.84 0.60 -6.61
N VAL A 75 5.56 0.39 -6.93
CA VAL A 75 5.12 -0.34 -8.11
C VAL A 75 4.32 0.62 -8.98
N ASN A 76 4.64 0.66 -10.27
CA ASN A 76 3.81 1.36 -11.24
C ASN A 76 2.80 0.39 -11.85
N LEU A 77 1.52 0.76 -11.87
CA LEU A 77 0.41 -0.02 -12.40
C LEU A 77 -0.26 0.75 -13.53
N LEU A 78 -0.38 0.13 -14.70
CA LEU A 78 -1.16 0.67 -15.80
C LEU A 78 -2.64 0.63 -15.46
N LYS A 79 -3.34 1.75 -15.64
CA LYS A 79 -4.77 1.86 -15.35
C LYS A 79 -5.62 0.99 -16.28
N SER A 80 -5.12 0.69 -17.48
CA SER A 80 -5.76 -0.22 -18.45
C SER A 80 -5.81 -1.66 -17.96
N ASP A 81 -4.81 -2.08 -17.16
CA ASP A 81 -4.58 -3.49 -16.85
C ASP A 81 -5.08 -3.86 -15.44
N VAL A 82 -5.43 -2.85 -14.63
CA VAL A 82 -5.72 -3.02 -13.21
C VAL A 82 -7.06 -2.41 -12.83
N SER A 83 -7.93 -3.25 -12.28
CA SER A 83 -9.19 -2.82 -11.66
C SER A 83 -8.97 -2.37 -10.21
N PHE A 84 -9.14 -1.07 -9.96
CA PHE A 84 -9.03 -0.46 -8.63
C PHE A 84 -10.38 -0.31 -7.93
N HIS A 85 -10.45 -0.59 -6.63
CA HIS A 85 -11.63 -0.32 -5.79
C HIS A 85 -11.24 0.45 -4.55
N TYR A 86 -11.95 1.53 -4.24
CA TYR A 86 -11.66 2.37 -3.09
C TYR A 86 -11.89 1.59 -1.78
N VAL A 87 -10.96 1.73 -0.83
CA VAL A 87 -11.05 1.13 0.51
C VAL A 87 -11.18 2.22 1.56
N GLY A 88 -10.34 3.25 1.47
CA GLY A 88 -10.26 4.27 2.50
C GLY A 88 -9.06 5.19 2.30
N ARG A 89 -8.60 5.81 3.38
CA ARG A 89 -7.45 6.71 3.37
C ARG A 89 -6.67 6.57 4.66
N LEU A 90 -5.37 6.82 4.61
CA LEU A 90 -4.57 6.92 5.83
C LEU A 90 -5.11 8.04 6.74
N SER A 91 -5.05 7.81 8.04
CA SER A 91 -5.28 8.88 9.03
C SER A 91 -4.15 9.91 8.98
N SER A 92 -4.35 11.09 9.59
CA SER A 92 -3.28 12.09 9.69
C SER A 92 -2.07 11.54 10.45
N GLN A 93 -2.31 10.73 11.48
CA GLN A 93 -1.26 10.04 12.23
C GLN A 93 -0.45 9.10 11.33
N ASP A 94 -1.12 8.25 10.55
CA ASP A 94 -0.42 7.31 9.66
C ASP A 94 0.30 8.00 8.51
N LYS A 95 -0.22 9.12 7.99
CA LYS A 95 0.48 9.93 6.98
C LYS A 95 1.78 10.51 7.52
N ASN A 96 1.71 11.15 8.69
CA ASN A 96 2.88 11.76 9.31
C ASN A 96 3.90 10.71 9.74
N GLY A 97 3.42 9.60 10.30
CA GLY A 97 4.24 8.46 10.70
C GLY A 97 4.93 7.81 9.51
N LEU A 98 4.21 7.58 8.40
CA LEU A 98 4.81 7.03 7.18
C LEU A 98 5.86 7.97 6.59
N ARG A 99 5.61 9.28 6.57
CA ARG A 99 6.60 10.26 6.09
C ARG A 99 7.88 10.18 6.91
N LYS A 100 7.76 10.32 8.23
CA LYS A 100 8.89 10.23 9.15
C LYS A 100 9.64 8.89 9.01
N PHE A 101 8.91 7.79 8.90
CA PHE A 101 9.49 6.46 8.72
C PHE A 101 10.31 6.34 7.43
N ILE A 102 9.86 6.95 6.33
CA ILE A 102 10.61 6.96 5.06
C ILE A 102 11.85 7.88 5.18
N ASP A 103 11.71 9.04 5.82
CA ASP A 103 12.81 9.98 6.02
C ASP A 103 13.95 9.35 6.86
N GLU A 104 13.63 8.50 7.83
CA GLU A 104 14.60 7.77 8.68
C GLU A 104 15.25 6.54 7.99
N LEU A 105 14.78 6.14 6.81
CA LEU A 105 15.36 5.05 6.02
C LEU A 105 16.48 5.50 5.08
N GLY A 106 16.57 6.80 4.80
CA GLY A 106 17.61 7.44 3.98
C GLY A 106 18.74 8.01 4.83
#